data_AF-A0A1B5KUX7-F1
#
_entry.id   AF-A0A1B5KUX7-F1
#
_cell.length_a   1.000
_cell.length_b   1.000
_cell.length_c   1.000
_cell.angle_alpha   90.00
_cell.angle_beta   90.00
_cell.angle_gamma   90.00
#
_symmetry.space_group_name_H-M   'P 1'
#
loop_
_entity.id
_entity.type
_entity.pdbx_description
1 polymer ?
#
loop_
_entity_poly.entity_id
_entity_poly.type
_entity_poly.pdbx_seq_one_letter_code
_entity_poly.pdbx_strand_id
1 'polypeptide(L)'
;MALEPPPGPRATRLQQVYTASLTRTLDKLSYDNLSGCYPTIARRASPLLRQVQAQMVDKLRDKSDREFAGILRARDVVRKLNHLEGLIADAEGRRKEAEAEAEAAAVAADLAADVKPPHRLPPREILNAHLDARLAEHVALLDARLQTTQAQNALLADLVRQQRGEMSALLAGLERAVDDVRGANAVLGPAADRLAGEARRDAGLGG
;
A
#
# COMPACT_ATOMS: atom_id res chain seq x y z
N MET A 1 -17.11 3.67 -20.77
CA MET A 1 -18.25 4.32 -20.11
C MET A 1 -18.32 3.75 -18.71
N ALA A 2 -17.83 4.46 -17.68
CA ALA A 2 -17.80 3.91 -16.33
C ALA A 2 -19.25 3.65 -15.87
N LEU A 3 -19.56 2.39 -15.56
CA LEU A 3 -20.84 2.00 -14.98
C LEU A 3 -21.05 2.80 -13.69
N GLU A 4 -22.09 3.61 -13.65
CA GLU A 4 -22.45 4.39 -12.46
C GLU A 4 -22.77 3.40 -11.33
N PRO A 5 -22.09 3.49 -10.17
CA PRO A 5 -22.28 2.53 -9.10
C PRO A 5 -23.73 2.59 -8.59
N PRO A 6 -24.35 1.44 -8.25
CA PRO A 6 -25.72 1.42 -7.75
C PRO A 6 -25.83 2.30 -6.49
N PRO A 7 -26.97 2.97 -6.28
CA PRO A 7 -27.16 3.85 -5.13
C PRO A 7 -27.16 3.05 -3.83
N GLY A 8 -26.27 3.39 -2.91
CA GLY A 8 -26.25 2.85 -1.56
C GLY A 8 -27.44 3.32 -0.71
N PRO A 9 -27.52 2.91 0.56
CA PRO A 9 -28.69 3.16 1.42
C PRO A 9 -28.96 4.67 1.60
N ARG A 10 -27.90 5.46 1.82
CA ARG A 10 -28.02 6.91 1.99
C ARG A 10 -28.36 7.63 0.69
N ALA A 11 -27.79 7.21 -0.44
CA ALA A 11 -28.11 7.77 -1.75
C ALA A 11 -29.57 7.49 -2.13
N THR A 12 -30.05 6.26 -1.87
CA THR A 12 -31.45 5.87 -2.05
C THR A 12 -32.36 6.73 -1.17
N ARG A 13 -32.02 6.92 0.10
CA ARG A 13 -32.82 7.75 1.02
C ARG A 13 -32.87 9.22 0.59
N LEU A 14 -31.78 9.76 0.06
CA LEU A 14 -31.75 11.13 -0.49
C LEU A 14 -32.75 11.26 -1.65
N GLN A 15 -32.74 10.31 -2.59
CA GLN A 15 -33.67 10.31 -3.73
C GLN A 15 -35.12 10.17 -3.26
N GLN A 16 -35.40 9.29 -2.30
CA GLN A 16 -36.74 9.13 -1.72
C GLN A 16 -37.25 10.42 -1.06
N VAL A 17 -36.41 11.08 -0.25
CA VAL A 17 -36.77 12.34 0.40
C VAL A 17 -37.04 13.44 -0.64
N TYR A 18 -36.24 13.51 -1.70
CA TYR A 18 -36.46 14.44 -2.80
C TYR A 18 -37.81 14.17 -3.49
N THR A 19 -38.09 12.93 -3.91
CA THR A 19 -39.33 12.57 -4.59
C THR A 19 -40.56 12.84 -3.72
N ALA A 20 -40.49 12.51 -2.43
CA ALA A 20 -41.55 12.78 -1.48
C ALA A 20 -41.79 14.29 -1.29
N SER A 21 -40.70 15.07 -1.18
CA SER A 21 -40.78 16.53 -1.02
C SER A 21 -41.36 17.19 -2.28
N LEU A 22 -40.88 16.83 -3.47
CA LEU A 22 -41.39 17.35 -4.73
C LEU A 22 -42.87 17.05 -4.90
N THR A 23 -43.28 15.81 -4.60
CA THR A 23 -44.69 15.41 -4.70
C THR A 23 -45.56 16.23 -3.75
N ARG A 24 -45.14 16.38 -2.49
CA ARG A 24 -45.86 17.19 -1.50
C ARG A 24 -45.96 18.66 -1.89
N THR A 25 -44.94 19.21 -2.56
CA THR A 25 -44.98 20.58 -3.10
C THR A 25 -45.94 20.70 -4.27
N LEU A 26 -45.93 19.74 -5.20
CA LEU A 26 -46.83 19.73 -6.36
C LEU A 26 -48.29 19.49 -5.96
N ASP A 27 -48.55 18.72 -4.91
CA ASP A 27 -49.91 18.50 -4.37
C ASP A 27 -50.56 19.80 -3.87
N LYS A 28 -49.75 20.81 -3.50
CA LYS A 28 -50.27 22.15 -3.15
C LYS A 28 -50.82 22.90 -4.36
N LEU A 29 -50.40 22.55 -5.57
CA LEU A 29 -50.95 23.06 -6.83
C LEU A 29 -52.21 22.27 -7.25
N SER A 30 -52.98 21.76 -6.28
CA SER A 30 -54.23 21.05 -6.55
C SER A 30 -55.23 21.96 -7.27
N TYR A 31 -56.15 21.34 -8.01
CA TYR A 31 -57.21 22.06 -8.70
C TYR A 31 -58.07 22.90 -7.73
N ASP A 32 -58.32 22.44 -6.52
CA ASP A 32 -59.15 23.16 -5.54
C ASP A 32 -58.48 24.47 -5.12
N ASN A 33 -57.17 24.44 -4.85
CA ASN A 33 -56.40 25.64 -4.53
C ASN A 33 -56.34 26.59 -5.74
N LEU A 34 -56.14 26.06 -6.95
CA LEU A 34 -56.04 26.86 -8.16
C LEU A 34 -57.38 27.51 -8.55
N SER A 35 -58.48 26.76 -8.46
CA SER A 35 -59.82 27.25 -8.80
C SER A 35 -60.32 28.31 -7.81
N GLY A 36 -59.92 28.23 -6.53
CA GLY A 36 -60.16 29.28 -5.54
C GLY A 36 -59.50 30.62 -5.90
N CYS A 37 -58.30 30.59 -6.49
CA CYS A 37 -57.61 31.80 -6.96
C CYS A 37 -58.14 32.34 -8.30
N TYR A 38 -58.75 31.48 -9.13
CA TYR A 38 -59.28 31.84 -10.46
C TYR A 38 -60.78 31.51 -10.63
N PRO A 39 -61.67 32.07 -9.78
CA PRO A 39 -63.07 31.64 -9.70
C PRO A 39 -63.85 31.89 -11.00
N THR A 40 -63.58 32.99 -11.70
CA THR A 40 -64.24 33.35 -12.96
C THR A 40 -63.96 32.33 -14.07
N ILE A 41 -62.70 31.90 -14.19
CA ILE A 41 -62.26 30.92 -15.19
C ILE A 41 -62.74 29.52 -14.78
N ALA A 42 -62.69 29.19 -13.48
CA ALA A 42 -63.21 27.92 -12.99
C ALA A 42 -64.70 27.72 -13.31
N ARG A 43 -65.52 28.79 -13.28
CA ARG A 43 -66.95 28.71 -13.64
C ARG A 43 -67.21 28.67 -15.15
N ARG A 44 -66.41 29.39 -15.94
CA ARG A 44 -66.65 29.55 -17.40
C ARG A 44 -65.91 28.52 -18.26
N ALA A 45 -64.78 28.02 -17.79
CA ALA A 45 -63.86 27.17 -18.55
C ALA A 45 -63.08 26.21 -17.63
N SER A 46 -63.80 25.48 -16.76
CA SER A 46 -63.23 24.43 -15.88
C SER A 46 -62.31 23.42 -16.60
N PRO A 47 -62.66 22.89 -17.80
CA PRO A 47 -61.78 21.95 -18.50
C PRO A 47 -60.42 22.55 -18.87
N LEU A 48 -60.41 23.82 -19.32
CA LEU A 48 -59.18 24.52 -19.68
C LEU A 48 -58.29 24.73 -18.44
N LEU A 49 -58.89 25.13 -17.30
CA LEU A 49 -58.14 25.34 -16.06
C LEU A 49 -57.52 24.03 -15.54
N ARG A 50 -58.23 22.90 -15.65
CA ARG A 50 -57.69 21.56 -15.33
C ARG A 50 -56.53 21.18 -16.23
N GLN A 51 -56.66 21.45 -17.53
CA GLN A 51 -55.59 21.18 -18.49
C GLN A 51 -54.33 22.00 -18.18
N VAL A 52 -54.48 23.30 -17.88
CA VAL A 52 -53.36 24.17 -17.51
C VAL A 52 -52.70 23.71 -16.21
N GLN A 53 -53.50 23.33 -15.21
CA GLN A 53 -53.00 22.82 -13.93
C GLN A 53 -52.18 21.53 -14.13
N ALA A 54 -52.70 20.56 -14.88
CA ALA A 54 -52.02 19.31 -15.18
C ALA A 54 -50.70 19.58 -15.93
N GLN A 55 -50.75 20.39 -16.99
CA GLN A 55 -49.56 20.75 -17.76
C GLN A 55 -48.50 21.46 -16.91
N MET A 56 -48.91 22.35 -16.00
CA MET A 56 -48.01 23.05 -15.11
C MET A 56 -47.32 22.09 -14.13
N VAL A 57 -48.09 21.17 -13.52
CA VAL A 57 -47.55 20.16 -12.60
C VAL A 57 -46.59 19.22 -13.32
N ASP A 58 -46.95 18.73 -14.49
CA ASP A 58 -46.11 17.81 -15.28
C ASP A 58 -44.81 18.48 -15.71
N LYS A 59 -44.89 19.71 -16.25
CA LYS A 59 -43.69 20.44 -16.69
C LYS A 59 -42.77 20.80 -15.53
N LEU A 60 -43.33 21.17 -14.37
CA LEU A 60 -42.53 21.47 -13.20
C LEU A 60 -41.84 20.21 -12.67
N ARG A 61 -42.56 19.08 -12.59
CA ARG A 61 -42.01 17.78 -12.20
C ARG A 61 -40.86 17.37 -13.12
N ASP A 62 -41.10 17.34 -14.43
CA ASP A 62 -40.10 16.98 -15.43
C ASP A 62 -38.84 17.83 -15.33
N LYS A 63 -39.00 19.15 -15.18
CA LYS A 63 -37.88 20.08 -15.09
C LYS A 63 -37.10 19.86 -13.79
N SER A 64 -37.79 19.76 -12.66
CA SER A 64 -37.17 19.49 -11.37
C SER A 64 -36.38 18.19 -11.37
N ASP A 65 -36.95 17.10 -11.90
CA ASP A 65 -36.30 15.79 -11.94
C ASP A 65 -35.05 15.79 -12.84
N ARG A 66 -35.10 16.49 -13.98
CA ARG A 66 -33.93 16.65 -14.86
C ARG A 66 -32.81 17.45 -14.20
N GLU A 67 -33.14 18.57 -13.57
CA GLU A 67 -32.17 19.41 -12.86
C GLU A 67 -31.56 18.64 -11.68
N PHE A 68 -32.37 17.95 -10.89
CA PHE A 68 -31.89 17.15 -9.77
C PHE A 68 -30.95 16.03 -10.23
N ALA A 69 -31.32 15.29 -11.29
CA ALA A 69 -30.46 14.28 -11.89
C ALA A 69 -29.16 14.89 -12.45
N GLY A 70 -29.24 16.10 -13.03
CA GLY A 70 -28.07 16.86 -13.48
C GLY A 70 -27.13 17.22 -12.34
N ILE A 71 -27.66 17.70 -11.22
CA ILE A 71 -26.89 18.04 -10.01
C ILE A 71 -26.23 16.80 -9.42
N LEU A 72 -26.95 15.68 -9.30
CA LEU A 72 -26.41 14.43 -8.77
C LEU A 72 -25.20 13.95 -9.57
N ARG A 73 -25.27 14.04 -10.91
CA ARG A 73 -24.16 13.71 -11.82
C ARG A 73 -23.02 14.72 -11.74
N ALA A 74 -23.30 16.02 -11.82
CA ALA A 74 -22.27 17.06 -11.81
C ALA A 74 -21.45 17.10 -10.51
N ARG A 75 -22.08 16.75 -9.37
CA ARG A 75 -21.42 16.73 -8.06
C ARG A 75 -20.95 15.34 -7.64
N ASP A 76 -21.23 14.32 -8.47
CA ASP A 76 -20.86 12.93 -8.23
C ASP A 76 -21.29 12.44 -6.84
N VAL A 77 -22.56 12.73 -6.52
CA VAL A 77 -23.11 12.58 -5.17
C VAL A 77 -23.23 11.11 -4.80
N VAL A 78 -23.71 10.26 -5.72
CA VAL A 78 -23.95 8.84 -5.46
C VAL A 78 -22.66 8.15 -5.07
N ARG A 79 -21.57 8.35 -5.81
CA ARG A 79 -20.26 7.78 -5.48
C ARG A 79 -19.76 8.27 -4.13
N LYS A 80 -19.86 9.57 -3.84
CA LYS A 80 -19.42 10.15 -2.56
C LYS A 80 -20.21 9.62 -1.37
N LEU A 81 -21.53 9.48 -1.49
CA LEU A 81 -22.36 8.89 -0.44
C LEU A 81 -22.05 7.41 -0.25
N ASN A 82 -21.82 6.66 -1.32
CA ASN A 82 -21.40 5.26 -1.21
C ASN A 82 -20.02 5.13 -0.54
N HIS A 83 -19.08 6.02 -0.88
CA HIS A 83 -17.78 6.05 -0.23
C HIS A 83 -17.89 6.39 1.26
N LEU A 84 -18.77 7.32 1.63
CA LEU A 84 -19.06 7.63 3.02
C LEU A 84 -19.62 6.42 3.79
N GLU A 85 -20.53 5.66 3.20
CA GLU A 85 -21.03 4.42 3.81
C GLU A 85 -19.90 3.40 4.03
N GLY A 86 -18.96 3.30 3.08
CA GLY A 86 -17.75 2.49 3.26
C GLY A 86 -16.90 2.96 4.45
N LEU A 87 -16.63 4.26 4.54
CA LEU A 87 -15.86 4.82 5.66
C LEU A 87 -16.54 4.61 7.02
N ILE A 88 -17.87 4.69 7.07
CA ILE A 88 -18.63 4.41 8.29
C ILE A 88 -18.51 2.94 8.67
N ALA A 89 -18.67 2.02 7.71
CA ALA A 89 -18.52 0.59 7.95
C ALA A 89 -17.10 0.23 8.44
N ASP A 90 -16.07 0.80 7.82
CA ASP A 90 -14.67 0.61 8.24
C ASP A 90 -14.39 1.15 9.65
N ALA A 91 -15.01 2.28 10.00
CA ALA A 91 -14.88 2.87 11.34
C ALA A 91 -15.63 2.05 12.39
N GLU A 92 -16.82 1.54 12.06
CA GLU A 92 -17.57 0.63 12.94
C GLU A 92 -16.86 -0.72 13.12
N GLY A 93 -16.22 -1.23 12.06
CA GLY A 93 -15.37 -2.42 12.13
C GLY A 93 -14.23 -2.23 13.12
N ARG A 94 -13.42 -1.17 12.95
CA ARG A 94 -12.32 -0.85 13.85
C ARG A 94 -12.78 -0.61 15.29
N ARG A 95 -13.95 0.01 15.50
CA ARG A 95 -14.51 0.19 16.84
C ARG A 95 -14.85 -1.15 17.48
N LYS A 96 -15.49 -2.06 16.75
CA LYS A 96 -15.84 -3.41 17.25
C LYS A 96 -14.60 -4.25 17.54
N GLU A 97 -13.58 -4.18 16.68
CA GLU A 97 -12.28 -4.84 16.91
C GLU A 97 -11.62 -4.31 18.18
N ALA A 98 -11.57 -2.98 18.35
CA ALA A 98 -11.03 -2.36 19.57
C ALA A 98 -11.85 -2.69 20.82
N GLU A 99 -13.18 -2.75 20.72
CA GLU A 99 -14.07 -3.18 21.82
C GLU A 99 -13.80 -4.64 22.20
N ALA A 100 -13.64 -5.55 21.23
CA ALA A 100 -13.32 -6.96 21.47
C ALA A 100 -11.90 -7.15 22.07
N GLU A 101 -10.92 -6.35 21.62
CA GLU A 101 -9.56 -6.33 22.20
C GLU A 101 -9.54 -5.72 23.60
N ALA A 102 -10.36 -4.69 23.88
CA ALA A 102 -10.50 -4.08 25.20
C ALA A 102 -11.26 -4.97 26.19
N GLU A 103 -12.20 -5.79 25.73
CA GLU A 103 -12.85 -6.82 26.55
C GLU A 103 -11.84 -7.92 26.96
N ALA A 104 -10.84 -8.18 26.11
CA ALA A 104 -9.72 -9.08 26.40
C ALA A 104 -8.60 -8.42 27.26
N ALA A 105 -8.44 -7.10 27.18
CA ALA A 105 -7.46 -6.33 27.91
C ALA A 105 -8.15 -5.21 28.71
N ALA A 106 -8.53 -5.50 29.96
CA ALA A 106 -9.20 -4.61 30.91
C ALA A 106 -8.43 -3.31 31.29
N VAL A 107 -7.48 -2.85 30.46
CA VAL A 107 -6.56 -1.73 30.69
C VAL A 107 -6.77 -0.56 29.69
N ALA A 108 -7.61 -0.72 28.66
CA ALA A 108 -7.70 0.26 27.56
C ALA A 108 -8.72 1.43 27.75
N ALA A 109 -9.33 1.59 28.92
CA ALA A 109 -10.31 2.66 29.16
C ALA A 109 -9.69 4.07 29.04
N ASP A 110 -8.40 4.22 29.35
CA ASP A 110 -7.70 5.51 29.26
C ASP A 110 -7.26 5.88 27.83
N LEU A 111 -7.17 4.93 26.88
CA LEU A 111 -6.79 5.24 25.49
C LEU A 111 -7.95 5.81 24.65
N ALA A 112 -9.20 5.47 24.98
CA ALA A 112 -10.37 5.98 24.26
C ALA A 112 -10.59 7.49 24.51
N ALA A 113 -10.10 8.02 25.63
CA ALA A 113 -10.30 9.41 26.04
C ALA A 113 -9.45 10.43 25.24
N ASP A 114 -8.38 10.01 24.57
CA ASP A 114 -7.46 10.91 23.83
C ASP A 114 -7.52 10.74 22.31
N VAL A 115 -8.62 10.21 21.76
CA VAL A 115 -8.85 10.24 20.30
C VAL A 115 -9.21 11.66 19.88
N LYS A 116 -8.18 12.47 19.64
CA LYS A 116 -8.35 13.83 19.09
C LYS A 116 -8.98 13.72 17.70
N PRO A 117 -10.09 14.43 17.46
CA PRO A 117 -10.70 14.40 16.14
C PRO A 117 -9.72 15.03 15.13
N PRO A 118 -9.73 14.57 13.86
CA PRO A 118 -8.67 14.90 12.90
C PRO A 118 -8.50 16.40 12.63
N HIS A 119 -9.55 17.21 12.81
CA HIS A 119 -9.50 18.67 12.68
C HIS A 119 -8.82 19.39 13.86
N ARG A 120 -8.51 18.67 14.95
CA ARG A 120 -7.74 19.16 16.10
C ARG A 120 -6.32 18.62 16.12
N LEU A 121 -5.94 17.76 15.17
CA LEU A 121 -4.58 17.27 15.06
C LEU A 121 -3.67 18.39 14.52
N PRO A 122 -2.48 18.58 15.11
CA PRO A 122 -1.50 19.51 14.58
C PRO A 122 -1.01 19.03 13.19
N PRO A 123 -0.60 19.94 12.30
CA PRO A 123 -0.18 19.59 10.94
C PRO A 123 0.93 18.54 10.86
N ARG A 124 1.85 18.52 11.84
CA ARG A 124 2.95 17.55 11.90
C ARG A 124 2.44 16.12 12.11
N GLU A 125 1.42 15.94 12.95
CA GLU A 125 0.84 14.60 13.19
C GLU A 125 0.13 14.08 11.95
N ILE A 126 -0.58 14.95 11.23
CA ILE A 126 -1.23 14.60 9.94
C ILE A 126 -0.17 14.20 8.92
N LEU A 127 0.90 14.98 8.78
CA LEU A 127 1.97 14.69 7.85
C LEU A 127 2.65 13.36 8.19
N ASN A 128 3.02 13.14 9.45
CA ASN A 128 3.65 11.91 9.89
C ASN A 128 2.74 10.70 9.63
N ALA A 129 1.46 10.76 10.01
CA ALA A 129 0.51 9.67 9.76
C ALA A 129 0.41 9.28 8.27
N HIS A 130 0.55 10.24 7.35
CA HIS A 130 0.59 9.95 5.91
C HIS A 130 1.94 9.39 5.43
N LEU A 131 3.04 9.79 6.07
CA LEU A 131 4.39 9.32 5.73
C LEU A 131 4.67 7.94 6.33
N ASP A 132 4.10 7.60 7.47
CA ASP A 132 4.42 6.39 8.24
C ASP A 132 4.24 5.12 7.40
N ALA A 133 3.14 4.98 6.67
CA ALA A 133 2.92 3.82 5.80
C ALA A 133 3.98 3.68 4.69
N ARG A 134 4.42 4.80 4.12
CA ARG A 134 5.45 4.83 3.06
C ARG A 134 6.84 4.57 3.64
N LEU A 135 7.13 5.17 4.79
CA LEU A 135 8.39 4.98 5.48
C LEU A 135 8.54 3.54 5.96
N ALA A 136 7.48 2.91 6.48
CA ALA A 136 7.48 1.51 6.89
C ALA A 136 7.84 0.57 5.72
N GLU A 137 7.27 0.79 4.54
CA GLU A 137 7.62 0.03 3.32
C GLU A 137 9.11 0.18 2.96
N HIS A 138 9.63 1.41 3.01
CA HIS A 138 11.03 1.68 2.70
C HIS A 138 12.01 1.13 3.75
N VAL A 139 11.66 1.21 5.03
CA VAL A 139 12.45 0.62 6.13
C VAL A 139 12.54 -0.89 5.95
N ALA A 140 11.42 -1.57 5.72
CA ALA A 140 11.41 -3.02 5.48
C ALA A 140 12.28 -3.43 4.27
N LEU A 141 12.23 -2.67 3.18
CA LEU A 141 13.09 -2.90 2.01
C LEU A 141 14.58 -2.74 2.34
N LEU A 142 14.94 -1.68 3.07
CA LEU A 142 16.33 -1.42 3.45
C LEU A 142 16.86 -2.48 4.41
N ASP A 143 16.06 -2.91 5.36
CA ASP A 143 16.42 -3.99 6.30
C ASP A 143 16.68 -5.30 5.55
N ALA A 144 15.82 -5.65 4.59
CA ALA A 144 16.02 -6.85 3.76
C ALA A 144 17.32 -6.77 2.93
N ARG A 145 17.63 -5.60 2.37
CA ARG A 145 18.89 -5.38 1.63
C ARG A 145 20.09 -5.48 2.57
N LEU A 146 20.02 -4.85 3.73
CA LEU A 146 21.09 -4.88 4.73
C LEU A 146 21.37 -6.32 5.15
N GLN A 147 20.33 -7.09 5.51
CA GLN A 147 20.46 -8.51 5.87
C GLN A 147 21.08 -9.34 4.74
N THR A 148 20.67 -9.11 3.49
CA THR A 148 21.24 -9.80 2.32
C THR A 148 22.74 -9.49 2.17
N THR A 149 23.13 -8.22 2.26
CA THR A 149 24.54 -7.82 2.14
C THR A 149 25.39 -8.34 3.30
N GLN A 150 24.86 -8.36 4.53
CA GLN A 150 25.54 -8.91 5.68
C GLN A 150 25.77 -10.42 5.55
N ALA A 151 24.78 -11.16 5.05
CA ALA A 151 24.92 -12.58 4.76
C ALA A 151 25.98 -12.84 3.67
N GLN A 152 26.00 -12.06 2.59
CA GLN A 152 27.02 -12.17 1.54
C GLN A 152 28.42 -11.86 2.06
N ASN A 153 28.56 -10.81 2.87
CA ASN A 153 29.84 -10.44 3.48
C ASN A 153 30.35 -11.52 4.43
N ALA A 154 29.47 -12.16 5.20
CA ALA A 154 29.83 -13.28 6.06
C ALA A 154 30.40 -14.46 5.25
N LEU A 155 29.71 -14.85 4.16
CA LEU A 155 30.17 -15.91 3.26
C LEU A 155 31.53 -15.59 2.62
N LEU A 156 31.71 -14.36 2.14
CA LEU A 156 32.98 -13.91 1.55
C LEU A 156 34.11 -13.90 2.58
N ALA A 157 33.84 -13.45 3.81
CA ALA A 157 34.82 -13.46 4.89
C ALA A 157 35.26 -14.90 5.24
N ASP A 158 34.32 -15.84 5.28
CA ASP A 158 34.62 -17.25 5.52
C ASP A 158 35.49 -17.84 4.40
N LEU A 159 35.14 -17.56 3.13
CA LEU A 159 35.94 -17.98 1.98
C LEU A 159 37.38 -17.43 2.02
N VAL A 160 37.55 -16.14 2.32
CA VAL A 160 38.88 -15.52 2.43
C VAL A 160 39.69 -16.15 3.57
N ARG A 161 39.06 -16.47 4.71
CA ARG A 161 39.75 -17.16 5.82
C ARG A 161 40.19 -18.55 5.41
N GLN A 162 39.33 -19.31 4.71
CA GLN A 162 39.66 -20.63 4.20
C GLN A 162 40.85 -20.57 3.22
N GLN A 163 40.78 -19.67 2.23
CA GLN A 163 41.85 -19.47 1.24
C GLN A 163 43.18 -19.09 1.90
N ARG A 164 43.16 -18.22 2.92
CA ARG A 164 44.36 -17.88 3.70
C ARG A 164 44.95 -19.06 4.46
N GLY A 165 44.10 -19.93 5.01
CA GLY A 165 44.53 -21.19 5.61
C GLY A 165 45.19 -22.12 4.58
N GLU A 166 44.55 -22.31 3.42
CA GLU A 166 45.09 -23.13 2.33
C GLU A 166 46.43 -22.61 1.80
N MET A 167 46.56 -21.30 1.57
CA MET A 167 47.83 -20.68 1.18
C MET A 167 48.92 -20.92 2.21
N SER A 168 48.60 -20.79 3.50
CA SER A 168 49.58 -21.03 4.57
C SER A 168 50.04 -22.48 4.61
N ALA A 169 49.12 -23.43 4.40
CA ALA A 169 49.44 -24.85 4.34
C ALA A 169 50.31 -25.21 3.12
N LEU A 170 49.99 -24.63 1.95
CA LEU A 170 50.76 -24.82 0.72
C LEU A 170 52.19 -24.27 0.85
N LEU A 171 52.34 -23.06 1.41
CA LEU A 171 53.66 -22.46 1.67
C LEU A 171 54.48 -23.32 2.63
N ALA A 172 53.90 -23.79 3.73
CA ALA A 172 54.58 -24.68 4.66
C ALA A 172 54.94 -26.05 4.05
N GLY A 173 54.18 -26.52 3.07
CA GLY A 173 54.51 -27.72 2.30
C GLY A 173 55.68 -27.47 1.33
N LEU A 174 55.71 -26.31 0.68
CA LEU A 174 56.76 -25.92 -0.24
C LEU A 174 58.09 -25.69 0.48
N GLU A 175 58.07 -25.05 1.66
CA GLU A 175 59.24 -24.89 2.52
C GLU A 175 59.84 -26.26 2.91
N ARG A 176 58.99 -27.20 3.34
CA ARG A 176 59.43 -28.59 3.63
C ARG A 176 60.05 -29.27 2.42
N ALA A 177 59.43 -29.19 1.25
CA ALA A 177 59.98 -29.79 0.03
C ALA A 177 61.32 -29.16 -0.39
N VAL A 178 61.48 -27.84 -0.21
CA VAL A 178 62.76 -27.14 -0.46
C VAL A 178 63.83 -27.63 0.51
N ASP A 179 63.50 -27.78 1.79
CA ASP A 179 64.43 -28.29 2.79
C ASP A 179 64.79 -29.76 2.56
N ASP A 180 63.84 -30.58 2.10
CA ASP A 180 64.09 -31.97 1.68
C ASP A 180 65.06 -32.04 0.49
N VAL A 181 64.86 -31.20 -0.54
CA VAL A 181 65.77 -31.11 -1.70
C VAL A 181 67.15 -30.62 -1.28
N ARG A 182 67.22 -29.61 -0.42
CA ARG A 182 68.51 -29.13 0.15
C ARG A 182 69.21 -30.23 0.93
N GLY A 183 68.47 -30.98 1.75
CA GLY A 183 68.98 -32.13 2.50
C GLY A 183 69.49 -33.23 1.57
N ALA A 184 68.73 -33.61 0.56
CA ALA A 184 69.15 -34.60 -0.44
C ALA A 184 70.41 -34.15 -1.19
N ASN A 185 70.47 -32.89 -1.60
CA ASN A 185 71.64 -32.33 -2.28
C ASN A 185 72.88 -32.28 -1.37
N ALA A 186 72.70 -31.99 -0.08
CA ALA A 186 73.79 -32.04 0.91
C ALA A 186 74.35 -33.46 1.11
N VAL A 187 73.51 -34.50 1.02
CA VAL A 187 73.93 -35.91 1.11
C VAL A 187 74.59 -36.39 -0.19
N LEU A 188 74.01 -36.02 -1.35
CA LEU A 188 74.49 -36.47 -2.66
C LEU A 188 75.74 -35.70 -3.13
N GLY A 189 75.92 -34.45 -2.73
CA GLY A 189 77.08 -33.62 -3.12
C GLY A 189 78.43 -34.30 -2.89
N PRO A 190 78.73 -34.78 -1.67
CA PRO A 190 79.97 -35.50 -1.38
C PRO A 190 80.13 -36.83 -2.12
N ALA A 191 79.04 -37.46 -2.55
CA ALA A 191 79.08 -38.69 -3.36
C ALA A 191 79.33 -38.37 -4.85
N ALA A 192 78.70 -37.32 -5.36
CA ALA A 192 78.92 -36.80 -6.71
C ALA A 192 80.35 -36.26 -6.88
N ASP A 193 80.88 -35.56 -5.88
CA ASP A 193 82.27 -35.06 -5.89
C ASP A 193 83.30 -36.21 -5.87
N ARG A 194 83.01 -37.29 -5.13
CA ARG A 194 83.83 -38.51 -5.13
C ARG A 194 83.81 -39.20 -6.49
N LEU A 195 82.64 -39.42 -7.07
CA LEU A 195 82.48 -40.01 -8.40
C LEU A 195 83.12 -39.13 -9.50
N ALA A 196 82.98 -37.81 -9.41
CA ALA A 196 83.63 -36.87 -10.34
C ALA A 196 85.15 -36.82 -10.17
N GLY A 197 85.67 -37.09 -8.97
CA GLY A 197 87.09 -37.25 -8.70
C GLY A 197 87.65 -38.60 -9.20
N GLU A 198 86.86 -39.67 -9.13
CA GLU A 198 87.19 -40.99 -9.66
C GLU A 198 87.18 -40.98 -11.20
N ALA A 199 86.16 -40.41 -11.84
CA ALA A 199 86.11 -40.26 -13.30
C ALA A 199 87.26 -39.39 -13.86
N ARG A 200 87.71 -38.37 -13.11
CA ARG A 200 88.90 -37.57 -13.47
C ARG A 200 90.21 -38.35 -13.32
N ARG A 201 90.28 -39.30 -12.39
CA ARG A 201 91.44 -40.20 -12.25
C ARG A 201 91.47 -41.25 -13.36
N ASP A 202 90.32 -41.81 -13.72
CA ASP A 202 90.22 -42.79 -14.80
C ASP A 202 90.46 -42.16 -16.18
N ALA A 203 90.01 -40.92 -16.42
CA ALA A 203 90.32 -40.18 -17.65
C ALA A 203 91.80 -39.72 -17.75
N GLY A 204 92.53 -39.67 -16.63
CA GLY A 204 93.95 -39.31 -16.56
C GLY A 204 94.93 -40.49 -16.72
N LEU A 205 94.43 -41.73 -16.76
CA LEU A 205 95.23 -42.96 -16.89
C LEU A 205 95.23 -43.54 -18.31
N GLY A 206 94.85 -42.75 -19.32
CA GLY A 206 94.82 -43.12 -20.73
C GLY A 206 95.94 -42.52 -21.60
N GLY A 207 97.12 -42.23 -21.05
CA GLY A 207 98.28 -41.68 -21.78
C GLY A 207 99.60 -42.34 -21.37
#